data_AF-A0A1B1AYM5-F1
#
_entry.id   AF-A0A1B1AYM5-F1
#
_cell.length_a   1.000
_cell.length_b   1.000
_cell.length_c   1.000
_cell.angle_alpha   90.00
_cell.angle_beta   90.00
_cell.angle_gamma   90.00
#
_symmetry.space_group_name_H-M   'P 1'
#
loop_
_entity.id
_entity.type
_entity.pdbx_description
1 polymer ?
#
loop_
_entity_poly.entity_id
_entity_poly.type
_entity_poly.pdbx_seq_one_letter_code
_entity_poly.pdbx_strand_id
1 'polypeptide(L)'
;MVSGDGRTLTVMAESGGCDGLPRLRASETSKTVFLTVRVVTRTGPDIACPADARIGPARATLHTVLGSRTVTDETTGRRLVVRRG
;
A
#
# COMPACT_ATOMS: atom_id res chain seq x y z
N MET A 1 3.00 -5.44 7.00
CA MET A 1 2.89 -5.62 8.46
C MET A 1 1.48 -5.27 8.90
N VAL A 2 0.99 -5.87 9.99
CA VAL A 2 -0.26 -5.50 10.64
C VAL A 2 0.01 -5.04 12.07
N SER A 3 -0.65 -3.97 12.50
CA SER A 3 -0.60 -3.45 13.87
C SER A 3 -1.20 -4.41 14.90
N GLY A 4 -0.91 -4.17 16.19
CA GLY A 4 -1.42 -4.99 17.30
C GLY A 4 -2.95 -5.00 17.44
N ASP A 5 -3.64 -3.93 17.02
CA ASP A 5 -5.11 -3.90 16.94
C ASP A 5 -5.68 -4.73 15.76
N GLY A 6 -4.81 -5.27 14.90
CA GLY A 6 -5.18 -6.08 13.75
C GLY A 6 -5.82 -5.30 12.60
N ARG A 7 -5.87 -3.96 12.66
CA ARG A 7 -6.65 -3.14 11.70
C ARG A 7 -5.80 -2.27 10.79
N THR A 8 -4.58 -1.93 11.17
CA THR A 8 -3.71 -1.10 10.31
C THR A 8 -2.74 -1.98 9.56
N LEU A 9 -2.84 -1.99 8.24
CA LEU A 9 -1.88 -2.60 7.34
C LEU A 9 -0.86 -1.56 6.89
N THR A 10 0.41 -1.93 6.95
CA THR A 10 1.54 -1.13 6.47
C THR A 10 2.32 -1.91 5.43
N VAL A 11 2.60 -1.28 4.29
CA VAL A 11 3.43 -1.83 3.21
C VAL A 11 4.50 -0.80 2.89
N MET A 12 5.72 -1.25 2.59
CA MET A 12 6.76 -0.35 2.08
C MET A 12 6.51 -0.17 0.58
N ALA A 13 6.37 1.07 0.15
CA ALA A 13 6.13 1.43 -1.23
C ALA A 13 7.26 2.34 -1.73
N GLU A 14 7.58 2.18 -3.01
CA GLU A 14 8.52 3.02 -3.72
C GLU A 14 7.79 4.17 -4.41
N SER A 15 8.46 5.32 -4.52
CA SER A 15 8.02 6.50 -5.26
C SER A 15 9.23 7.26 -5.79
N GLY A 16 9.16 7.81 -6.99
CA GLY A 16 10.21 8.61 -7.61
C GLY A 16 10.15 10.10 -7.27
N GLY A 17 11.09 10.87 -7.81
CA GLY A 17 11.27 12.30 -7.50
C GLY A 17 10.03 13.18 -7.69
N CYS A 18 9.23 12.92 -8.73
CA CYS A 18 7.99 13.63 -9.06
C CYS A 18 6.72 12.98 -8.50
N ASP A 19 6.86 11.86 -7.82
CA ASP A 19 5.74 11.16 -7.25
C ASP A 19 5.28 11.81 -5.95
N GLY A 20 3.97 11.85 -5.75
CA GLY A 20 3.38 12.12 -4.46
C GLY A 20 3.59 10.95 -3.49
N LEU A 21 3.24 11.19 -2.22
CA LEU A 21 3.29 10.14 -1.19
C LEU A 21 2.41 8.93 -1.59
N PRO A 22 2.95 7.70 -1.55
CA PRO A 22 2.18 6.50 -1.80
C PRO A 22 0.99 6.37 -0.86
N ARG A 23 -0.17 6.03 -1.42
CA ARG A 23 -1.40 5.77 -0.65
C ARG A 23 -1.79 4.31 -0.78
N LEU A 24 -1.93 3.62 0.35
CA LEU A 24 -2.45 2.27 0.37
C LEU A 24 -3.97 2.31 0.43
N ARG A 25 -4.63 1.56 -0.44
CA ARG A 25 -6.07 1.31 -0.41
C ARG A 25 -6.31 -0.13 -0.03
N ALA A 26 -7.37 -0.37 0.73
CA ALA A 26 -7.86 -1.69 1.08
C ALA A 26 -9.31 -1.82 0.63
N SER A 27 -9.58 -2.86 -0.15
CA SER A 27 -10.95 -3.32 -0.43
C SER A 27 -11.18 -4.60 0.36
N GLU A 28 -12.27 -4.66 1.11
CA GLU A 28 -12.53 -5.73 2.07
C GLU A 28 -13.71 -6.58 1.68
N THR A 29 -13.50 -7.89 1.76
CA THR A 29 -14.57 -8.90 1.80
C THR A 29 -14.52 -9.62 3.14
N SER A 30 -15.46 -10.53 3.38
CA SER A 30 -15.48 -11.37 4.58
C SER A 30 -14.25 -12.29 4.71
N LYS A 31 -13.60 -12.66 3.60
CA LYS A 31 -12.50 -13.64 3.57
C LYS A 31 -11.16 -13.08 3.10
N THR A 32 -11.19 -12.00 2.33
CA THR A 32 -10.02 -11.46 1.64
C THR A 32 -9.98 -9.94 1.75
N VAL A 33 -8.78 -9.41 1.96
CA VAL A 33 -8.44 -8.00 1.85
C VAL A 33 -7.57 -7.82 0.60
N PHE A 34 -8.03 -7.00 -0.32
CA PHE A 34 -7.29 -6.62 -1.52
C PHE A 34 -6.59 -5.30 -1.27
N LEU A 35 -5.29 -5.25 -1.55
CA LEU A 35 -4.46 -4.08 -1.38
C LEU A 35 -4.04 -3.52 -2.73
N THR A 36 -4.13 -2.21 -2.86
CA THR A 36 -3.59 -1.46 -4.00
C THR A 36 -2.80 -0.28 -3.50
N VAL A 37 -1.56 -0.13 -3.99
CA VAL A 37 -0.77 1.08 -3.78
C VAL A 37 -1.06 2.03 -4.93
N ARG A 38 -1.46 3.26 -4.59
CA ARG A 38 -1.65 4.33 -5.56
C ARG A 38 -0.61 5.41 -5.36
N VAL A 39 0.10 5.71 -6.43
CA VAL A 39 1.04 6.82 -6.53
C VAL A 39 0.50 7.80 -7.57
N VAL A 40 0.56 9.10 -7.27
CA VAL A 40 0.20 10.15 -8.21
C VAL A 40 1.48 10.82 -8.66
N THR A 41 1.81 10.65 -9.93
CA THR A 41 2.97 11.25 -10.57
C THR A 41 2.59 12.61 -11.14
N ARG A 42 3.38 13.64 -10.84
CA ARG A 42 3.20 14.99 -11.42
C ARG A 42 4.32 15.25 -12.42
N THR A 43 4.02 15.04 -13.69
CA THR A 43 4.96 15.22 -14.82
C THR A 43 4.28 15.99 -15.96
N GLY A 44 5.08 16.51 -16.89
CA GLY A 44 4.62 17.27 -18.03
C GLY A 44 5.79 17.77 -18.88
N PRO A 45 5.50 18.43 -20.03
CA PRO A 45 6.52 19.17 -20.76
C PRO A 45 7.21 20.16 -19.81
N ASP A 46 8.54 20.23 -19.89
CA ASP A 46 9.38 21.13 -19.09
C ASP A 46 9.42 20.88 -17.57
N ILE A 47 8.88 19.75 -17.08
CA ILE A 47 9.04 19.34 -15.68
C ILE A 47 10.27 18.45 -15.54
N ALA A 48 11.32 18.98 -14.90
CA ALA A 48 12.47 18.20 -14.46
C ALA A 48 12.12 17.47 -13.15
N CYS A 49 12.20 16.14 -13.17
CA CYS A 49 12.05 15.32 -11.99
C CYS A 49 13.41 15.08 -11.33
N PRO A 50 13.51 15.20 -10.00
CA PRO A 50 14.68 14.73 -9.28
C PRO A 50 14.98 13.25 -9.59
N ALA A 51 16.26 12.93 -9.80
CA ALA A 51 16.72 11.56 -10.02
C ALA A 51 16.91 10.83 -8.68
N ASP A 52 15.82 10.69 -7.93
CA ASP A 52 15.80 10.02 -6.62
C ASP A 52 14.68 9.00 -6.52
N ALA A 53 14.92 7.96 -5.71
CA ALA A 53 13.94 6.96 -5.32
C ALA A 53 13.74 7.04 -3.81
N ARG A 54 12.48 7.03 -3.39
CA ARG A 54 12.08 7.10 -1.98
C ARG A 54 11.31 5.84 -1.63
N ILE A 55 11.67 5.23 -0.51
CA ILE A 55 10.97 4.08 0.04
C ILE A 55 10.32 4.51 1.35
N GLY A 56 9.00 4.40 1.44
CA GLY A 56 8.24 4.87 2.59
C GLY A 56 7.05 3.99 2.94
N PRO A 57 6.53 4.09 4.17
CA PRO A 57 5.38 3.31 4.59
C PRO A 57 4.09 3.88 4.00
N ALA A 58 3.33 3.04 3.29
CA ALA A 58 1.95 3.29 2.92
C ALA A 58 1.02 2.52 3.88
N ARG A 59 -0.01 3.18 4.41
CA ARG A 59 -0.90 2.61 5.42
C ARG A 59 -2.36 2.62 4.99
N ALA A 60 -3.08 1.58 5.36
CA ALA A 60 -4.53 1.48 5.21
C ALA A 60 -5.12 0.93 6.50
N THR A 61 -6.27 1.47 6.89
CA THR A 61 -7.03 1.02 8.06
C THR A 61 -8.22 0.20 7.58
N LEU A 62 -8.36 -1.00 8.13
CA LEU A 62 -9.44 -1.91 7.85
C LEU A 62 -10.69 -1.57 8.70
N HIS A 63 -11.86 -1.76 8.13
CA HIS A 63 -13.15 -1.65 8.79
C HIS A 63 -13.31 -2.74 9.86
N THR A 64 -12.76 -3.93 9.61
CA THR A 64 -12.76 -5.06 10.57
C THR A 64 -11.34 -5.55 10.83
N VAL A 65 -11.12 -6.26 11.94
CA VAL A 65 -9.80 -6.86 12.25
C VAL A 65 -9.38 -7.85 11.16
N LEU A 66 -8.10 -7.90 10.81
CA LEU A 66 -7.60 -8.77 9.74
C LEU A 66 -7.87 -10.25 10.05
N GLY A 67 -7.58 -10.69 11.28
CA GLY A 67 -7.82 -12.06 11.73
C GLY A 67 -7.09 -13.09 10.86
N SER A 68 -7.85 -14.02 10.30
CA SER A 68 -7.40 -15.08 9.38
C SER A 68 -7.62 -14.76 7.91
N ARG A 69 -8.12 -13.55 7.58
CA ARG A 69 -8.39 -13.16 6.20
C ARG A 69 -7.12 -13.14 5.37
N THR A 70 -7.25 -13.53 4.11
CA THR A 70 -6.12 -13.50 3.18
C THR A 70 -5.86 -12.07 2.74
N VAL A 71 -4.60 -11.70 2.58
CA VAL A 71 -4.22 -10.41 1.98
C VAL A 71 -3.67 -10.67 0.59
N THR A 72 -4.20 -9.95 -0.40
CA THR A 72 -3.84 -10.10 -1.81
C THR A 72 -3.47 -8.74 -2.37
N ASP A 73 -2.37 -8.68 -3.12
CA ASP A 73 -2.08 -7.55 -4.01
C ASP A 73 -3.06 -7.61 -5.17
N GLU A 74 -3.93 -6.62 -5.27
CA GLU A 74 -4.97 -6.54 -6.31
C GLU A 74 -4.37 -6.34 -7.70
N THR A 75 -3.19 -5.70 -7.79
CA THR A 75 -2.55 -5.39 -9.07
C THR A 75 -1.95 -6.64 -9.70
N THR A 76 -1.32 -7.50 -8.89
CA THR A 76 -0.65 -8.72 -9.38
C THR A 76 -1.43 -10.01 -9.12
N GLY A 77 -2.51 -9.95 -8.32
CA GLY A 77 -3.24 -11.11 -7.83
C GLY A 77 -2.47 -11.96 -6.81
N ARG A 78 -1.26 -11.54 -6.41
CA ARG A 78 -0.39 -12.33 -5.54
C ARG A 78 -0.85 -12.27 -4.09
N ARG A 79 -0.89 -13.43 -3.44
CA ARG A 79 -1.09 -13.52 -2.00
C ARG A 79 0.13 -12.97 -1.27
N LEU A 80 -0.13 -12.11 -0.29
CA LEU A 80 0.89 -11.49 0.54
C LEU A 80 1.04 -12.22 1.87
N VAL A 81 2.28 -12.35 2.33
CA VAL A 81 2.59 -12.85 3.67
C VAL A 81 2.51 -11.67 4.64
N VAL A 82 1.65 -11.78 5.65
CA VAL A 82 1.45 -10.73 6.65
C VAL A 82 2.26 -11.03 7.89
N ARG A 83 3.16 -10.12 8.26
CA ARG A 83 3.86 -10.12 9.55
C ARG A 83 3.10 -9.29 10.57
N ARG A 84 2.93 -9.81 11.79
CA ARG A 84 2.38 -9.07 12.94
C ARG A 84 3.50 -8.27 13.59
N GLY A 85 3.23 -7.00 13.87
CA GLY A 85 4.08 -6.13 14.67
C GLY A 85 3.70 -6.17 16.14
#